data_AF-A0A2E8S2I0-F1
#
_entry.id   AF-A0A2E8S2I0-F1
#
_cell.length_a   1.000
_cell.length_b   1.000
_cell.length_c   1.000
_cell.angle_alpha   90.00
_cell.angle_beta   90.00
_cell.angle_gamma   90.00
#
_symmetry.space_group_name_H-M   'P 1'
#
loop_
_entity.id
_entity.type
_entity.pdbx_description
1 polymer ?
#
loop_
_entity_poly.entity_id
_entity_poly.type
_entity_poly.pdbx_seq_one_letter_code
_entity_poly.pdbx_strand_id
1 'polypeptide(L)'
;MRLLFGLCGIGIIGLANSMEGGALKALFQPTALLLVVGTTLFLSLTYHRLPQLLGAFAGAISTNPLGRETAQRHIAVLSTCRTIALSAGGLGFILGLIIILQNLSDPAKLGPGVAIALISTLYALILSELILAPLSNRLQCHFASPRNDNDVDSSPKGPLEAATPSVSIFLLSTLGSLLMLFIILTVIN
;
A
#
# COMPACT_ATOMS: atom_id res chain seq x y z
N MET A 1 -22.27 2.83 5.60
CA MET A 1 -22.18 1.38 5.35
C MET A 1 -20.79 0.89 4.91
N ARG A 2 -20.17 1.42 3.84
CA ARG A 2 -18.84 0.94 3.36
C ARG A 2 -17.62 1.24 4.25
N LEU A 3 -17.63 2.34 5.03
CA LEU A 3 -16.56 2.66 5.99
C LEU A 3 -16.58 1.72 7.22
N LEU A 4 -17.78 1.18 7.53
CA LEU A 4 -17.98 0.20 8.60
C LEU A 4 -17.32 -1.15 8.23
N PHE A 5 -17.33 -1.53 6.95
CA PHE A 5 -16.63 -2.73 6.46
C PHE A 5 -15.11 -2.61 6.57
N GLY A 6 -14.54 -1.41 6.33
CA GLY A 6 -13.11 -1.16 6.53
C GLY A 6 -12.70 -1.26 8.01
N LEU A 7 -13.52 -0.73 8.92
CA LEU A 7 -13.31 -0.86 10.37
C LEU A 7 -13.45 -2.31 10.86
N CYS A 8 -14.40 -3.05 10.28
CA CYS A 8 -14.59 -4.48 10.55
C CYS A 8 -13.38 -5.31 10.08
N GLY A 9 -12.72 -4.92 8.97
CA GLY A 9 -11.50 -5.57 8.49
C GLY A 9 -10.35 -5.55 9.51
N ILE A 10 -10.14 -4.42 10.21
CA ILE A 10 -9.15 -4.31 11.29
C ILE A 10 -9.55 -5.19 12.48
N GLY A 11 -10.84 -5.22 12.81
CA GLY A 11 -11.39 -6.08 13.86
C GLY A 11 -11.19 -7.57 13.59
N ILE A 12 -11.39 -8.02 12.34
CA ILE A 12 -11.20 -9.41 11.91
C ILE A 12 -9.74 -9.84 12.00
N ILE A 13 -8.79 -8.97 11.62
CA ILE A 13 -7.36 -9.29 11.72
C ILE A 13 -6.95 -9.47 13.20
N GLY A 14 -7.45 -8.61 14.09
CA GLY A 14 -7.22 -8.76 15.53
C GLY A 14 -7.87 -10.02 16.12
N LEU A 15 -9.09 -10.36 15.67
CA LEU A 15 -9.81 -11.56 16.09
C LEU A 15 -9.12 -12.84 15.58
N ALA A 16 -8.65 -12.85 14.34
CA ALA A 16 -7.87 -13.95 13.77
C ALA A 16 -6.60 -14.21 14.58
N ASN A 17 -5.87 -13.15 14.95
CA ASN A 17 -4.67 -13.29 15.78
C ASN A 17 -4.99 -13.82 17.19
N SER A 18 -6.14 -13.42 17.76
CA SER A 18 -6.60 -13.92 19.05
C SER A 18 -7.01 -15.40 19.01
N MET A 19 -7.51 -15.90 17.88
CA MET A 19 -7.92 -17.30 17.71
C MET A 19 -6.72 -18.23 17.44
N GLU A 20 -5.67 -17.73 16.81
CA GLU A 20 -4.43 -18.49 16.56
C GLU A 20 -3.48 -18.55 17.77
N GLY A 21 -3.87 -17.96 18.91
CA GLY A 21 -3.01 -17.90 20.11
C GLY A 21 -1.81 -16.95 19.95
N GLY A 22 -1.86 -16.05 18.96
CA GLY A 22 -0.81 -15.09 18.66
C GLY A 22 -0.68 -14.02 19.74
N ALA A 23 0.56 -13.64 20.06
CA ALA A 23 0.81 -12.48 20.91
C ALA A 23 0.46 -11.20 20.13
N LEU A 24 -0.64 -10.52 20.48
CA LEU A 24 -1.00 -9.21 19.91
C LEU A 24 0.15 -8.17 20.01
N LYS A 25 1.03 -8.34 21.01
CA LYS A 25 2.27 -7.55 21.15
C LYS A 25 3.29 -7.78 20.03
N ALA A 26 3.32 -8.96 19.42
CA ALA A 26 4.23 -9.26 18.32
C ALA A 26 3.82 -8.50 17.05
N LEU A 27 2.53 -8.25 16.84
CA LEU A 27 2.06 -7.40 15.75
C LEU A 27 2.49 -5.95 15.95
N PHE A 28 2.39 -5.42 17.17
CA PHE A 28 2.76 -4.04 17.49
C PHE A 28 4.27 -3.85 17.65
N GLN A 29 5.02 -4.01 16.56
CA GLN A 29 6.41 -3.59 16.50
C GLN A 29 6.52 -2.10 16.17
N PRO A 30 7.05 -1.27 17.09
CA PRO A 30 7.20 0.16 16.85
C PRO A 30 8.12 0.46 15.67
N THR A 31 9.14 -0.39 15.43
CA THR A 31 10.06 -0.26 14.30
C THR A 31 9.34 -0.36 12.95
N ALA A 32 8.47 -1.36 12.77
CA ALA A 32 7.73 -1.54 11.53
C ALA A 32 6.69 -0.43 11.32
N LEU A 33 6.04 0.01 12.40
CA LEU A 33 5.08 1.10 12.35
C LEU A 33 5.74 2.44 12.00
N LEU A 34 6.87 2.77 12.62
CA LEU A 34 7.62 3.99 12.35
C LEU A 34 8.19 3.98 10.93
N LEU A 35 8.60 2.83 10.42
CA LEU A 35 9.03 2.68 9.04
C LEU A 35 7.88 2.98 8.08
N VAL A 36 6.75 2.28 8.18
CA VAL A 36 5.67 2.41 7.20
C VAL A 36 4.99 3.78 7.32
N VAL A 37 4.55 4.15 8.52
CA VAL A 37 3.83 5.42 8.73
C VAL A 37 4.77 6.61 8.57
N GLY A 38 6.00 6.50 9.09
CA GLY A 38 6.99 7.58 9.02
C GLY A 38 7.46 7.83 7.60
N THR A 39 7.78 6.81 6.81
CA THR A 39 8.17 7.00 5.40
C THR A 39 6.98 7.50 4.58
N THR A 40 5.78 6.95 4.78
CA THR A 40 4.57 7.43 4.08
C THR A 40 4.33 8.90 4.37
N LEU A 41 4.41 9.32 5.62
CA LEU A 41 4.23 10.72 6.00
C LEU A 41 5.37 11.59 5.47
N PHE A 42 6.63 11.20 5.67
CA PHE A 42 7.81 11.99 5.27
C PHE A 42 7.91 12.20 3.77
N LEU A 43 7.76 11.14 2.97
CA LEU A 43 7.75 11.27 1.51
C LEU A 43 6.53 12.07 1.05
N SER A 44 5.36 11.84 1.63
CA SER A 44 4.18 12.59 1.22
C SER A 44 4.30 14.09 1.53
N LEU A 45 4.94 14.46 2.65
CA LEU A 45 5.28 15.86 2.98
C LEU A 45 6.36 16.47 2.08
N THR A 46 7.25 15.64 1.54
CA THR A 46 8.30 16.09 0.61
C THR A 46 7.71 16.35 -0.79
N TYR A 47 6.75 15.52 -1.22
CA TYR A 47 6.08 15.66 -2.52
C TYR A 47 4.92 16.66 -2.52
N HIS A 48 4.16 16.78 -1.42
CA HIS A 48 2.97 17.64 -1.33
C HIS A 48 3.05 18.61 -0.15
N ARG A 49 2.48 19.82 -0.32
CA ARG A 49 2.37 20.78 0.79
C ARG A 49 1.39 20.26 1.85
N LEU A 50 1.79 20.31 3.13
CA LEU A 50 0.97 19.99 4.34
C LEU A 50 -0.54 20.36 4.23
N PRO A 51 -0.91 21.60 3.84
CA PRO A 51 -2.32 22.00 3.76
C PRO A 51 -3.11 21.22 2.69
N GLN A 52 -2.47 20.76 1.63
CA GLN A 52 -3.13 19.98 0.57
C GLN A 52 -3.35 18.53 1.00
N LEU A 53 -2.42 17.96 1.77
CA LEU A 53 -2.55 16.60 2.30
C LEU A 53 -3.67 16.52 3.35
N LEU A 54 -3.69 17.46 4.31
CA LEU A 54 -4.77 17.54 5.28
C LEU A 54 -6.10 17.88 4.60
N GLY A 55 -6.10 18.79 3.61
CA GLY A 55 -7.28 19.14 2.84
C GLY A 55 -7.87 17.95 2.07
N ALA A 56 -7.02 17.08 1.51
CA ALA A 56 -7.45 15.87 0.83
C ALA A 56 -8.09 14.85 1.77
N PHE A 57 -7.48 14.59 2.93
CA PHE A 57 -8.06 13.71 3.94
C PHE A 57 -9.34 14.29 4.57
N ALA A 58 -9.32 15.57 4.94
CA ALA A 58 -10.47 16.26 5.52
C ALA A 58 -11.63 16.36 4.53
N GLY A 59 -11.35 16.68 3.27
CA GLY A 59 -12.35 16.74 2.19
C GLY A 59 -12.88 15.37 1.79
N ALA A 60 -12.15 14.29 2.06
CA ALA A 60 -12.64 12.94 1.85
C ALA A 60 -13.59 12.44 2.96
N ILE A 61 -13.47 13.01 4.17
CA ILE A 61 -14.35 12.74 5.31
C ILE A 61 -15.53 13.72 5.36
N SER A 62 -15.33 14.97 4.92
CA SER A 62 -16.31 16.05 4.95
C SER A 62 -16.95 16.23 3.57
N THR A 63 -18.22 15.85 3.43
CA THR A 63 -19.08 16.05 2.24
C THR A 63 -19.47 17.52 2.03
N ASN A 64 -18.49 18.43 2.04
CA ASN A 64 -18.71 19.78 1.55
C ASN A 64 -18.75 19.77 0.01
N PRO A 65 -19.58 20.60 -0.63
CA PRO A 65 -19.60 20.73 -2.09
C PRO A 65 -18.27 21.35 -2.56
N LEU A 66 -17.31 20.50 -2.90
CA LEU A 66 -16.01 20.90 -3.44
C LEU A 66 -16.16 21.18 -4.95
N GLY A 67 -15.47 22.20 -5.44
CA GLY A 67 -15.31 22.43 -6.88
C GLY A 67 -14.59 21.26 -7.54
N ARG A 68 -14.97 20.92 -8.78
CA ARG A 68 -14.44 19.76 -9.53
C ARG A 68 -12.91 19.75 -9.61
N GLU A 69 -12.29 20.92 -9.76
CA GLU A 69 -10.83 21.09 -9.78
C GLU A 69 -10.16 20.69 -8.45
N THR A 70 -10.76 21.07 -7.32
CA THR A 70 -10.24 20.72 -5.99
C THR A 70 -10.44 19.24 -5.68
N ALA A 71 -11.55 18.66 -6.13
CA ALA A 71 -11.82 17.24 -5.98
C ALA A 71 -10.80 16.35 -6.72
N GLN A 72 -10.50 16.68 -7.98
CA GLN A 72 -9.48 15.97 -8.75
C GLN A 72 -8.10 16.06 -8.09
N ARG A 73 -7.73 17.24 -7.57
CA ARG A 73 -6.50 17.41 -6.78
C ARG A 73 -6.47 16.49 -5.57
N HIS A 74 -7.55 16.42 -4.79
CA HIS A 74 -7.61 15.55 -3.61
C HIS A 74 -7.49 14.07 -3.97
N ILE A 75 -8.16 13.62 -5.03
CA ILE A 75 -8.06 12.23 -5.53
C ILE A 75 -6.62 11.89 -5.92
N ALA A 76 -5.93 12.80 -6.62
CA ALA A 76 -4.54 12.61 -7.01
C ALA A 76 -3.64 12.46 -5.76
N VAL A 77 -3.75 13.37 -4.78
CA VAL A 77 -2.98 13.30 -3.53
C VAL A 77 -3.20 11.97 -2.79
N LEU A 78 -4.46 11.53 -2.66
CA LEU A 78 -4.83 10.26 -2.02
C LEU A 78 -4.24 9.05 -2.76
N SER A 79 -4.26 9.06 -4.09
CA SER A 79 -3.66 8.01 -4.92
C SER A 79 -2.14 7.94 -4.77
N THR A 80 -1.47 9.09 -4.68
CA THR A 80 -0.02 9.14 -4.44
C THR A 80 0.33 8.62 -3.05
N CYS A 81 -0.42 9.02 -2.01
CA CYS A 81 -0.23 8.51 -0.65
C CYS A 81 -0.37 6.98 -0.60
N ARG A 82 -1.32 6.41 -1.34
CA ARG A 82 -1.54 4.97 -1.46
C ARG A 82 -0.32 4.25 -2.05
N THR A 83 0.22 4.78 -3.14
CA THR A 83 1.43 4.20 -3.77
C THR A 83 2.64 4.29 -2.84
N ILE A 84 2.86 5.44 -2.19
CA ILE A 84 3.97 5.62 -1.24
C ILE A 84 3.84 4.63 -0.07
N ALA A 85 2.63 4.46 0.48
CA ALA A 85 2.38 3.52 1.57
C ALA A 85 2.74 2.08 1.19
N LEU A 86 2.39 1.64 -0.02
CA LEU A 86 2.73 0.30 -0.49
C LEU A 86 4.25 0.15 -0.70
N SER A 87 4.90 1.15 -1.30
CA SER A 87 6.35 1.16 -1.51
C SER A 87 7.12 1.12 -0.18
N ALA A 88 6.63 1.78 0.86
CA ALA A 88 7.19 1.72 2.21
C ALA A 88 7.19 0.30 2.79
N GLY A 89 6.16 -0.51 2.52
CA GLY A 89 6.12 -1.92 2.90
C GLY A 89 7.23 -2.73 2.24
N GLY A 90 7.49 -2.48 0.95
CA GLY A 90 8.60 -3.11 0.23
C GLY A 90 9.98 -2.77 0.84
N LEU A 91 10.18 -1.53 1.29
CA LEU A 91 11.40 -1.14 2.02
C LEU A 91 11.54 -1.90 3.35
N GLY A 92 10.44 -2.08 4.08
CA GLY A 92 10.43 -2.86 5.32
C GLY A 92 10.76 -4.34 5.11
N PHE A 93 10.30 -4.92 4.00
CA PHE A 93 10.66 -6.27 3.60
C PHE A 93 12.17 -6.42 3.37
N ILE A 94 12.77 -5.48 2.63
CA ILE A 94 14.22 -5.48 2.38
C ILE A 94 15.01 -5.35 3.69
N LEU A 95 14.60 -4.46 4.60
CA LEU A 95 15.27 -4.33 5.90
C LEU A 95 15.20 -5.63 6.73
N GLY A 96 14.06 -6.32 6.72
CA GLY A 96 13.94 -7.61 7.40
C GLY A 96 14.85 -8.68 6.79
N LEU A 97 14.98 -8.70 5.46
CA LEU A 97 15.95 -9.58 4.78
C LEU A 97 17.40 -9.26 5.16
N ILE A 98 17.77 -7.98 5.28
CA ILE A 98 19.13 -7.60 5.71
C ILE A 98 19.43 -8.17 7.10
N ILE A 99 18.47 -8.11 8.03
CA ILE A 99 18.63 -8.63 9.40
C ILE A 99 18.80 -10.16 9.41
N ILE A 100 18.02 -10.86 8.57
CA ILE A 100 18.11 -12.32 8.39
C ILE A 100 19.51 -12.68 7.86
N LEU A 101 19.97 -12.01 6.80
CA LEU A 101 21.27 -12.27 6.19
C LEU A 101 22.43 -11.97 7.14
N GLN A 102 22.30 -11.00 8.03
CA GLN A 102 23.31 -10.70 9.06
C GLN A 102 23.44 -11.78 10.14
N ASN A 103 22.41 -12.60 10.36
CA ASN A 103 22.36 -13.57 11.47
C ASN A 103 22.22 -15.02 10.99
N LEU A 104 22.67 -15.34 9.76
CA LEU A 104 22.58 -16.67 9.16
C LEU A 104 23.23 -17.79 9.99
N SER A 105 24.16 -17.44 10.89
CA SER A 105 24.87 -18.40 11.73
C SER A 105 24.04 -18.97 12.89
N ASP A 106 22.92 -18.33 13.26
CA ASP A 106 22.09 -18.76 14.39
C ASP A 106 20.59 -18.68 14.05
N PRO A 107 19.91 -19.83 13.83
CA PRO A 107 18.50 -19.85 13.47
C PRO A 107 17.58 -19.26 14.55
N ALA A 108 18.00 -19.25 15.82
CA ALA A 108 17.21 -18.68 16.90
C ALA A 108 17.06 -17.15 16.78
N LYS A 109 17.98 -16.48 16.07
CA LYS A 109 18.00 -15.03 15.87
C LYS A 109 17.34 -14.56 14.58
N LEU A 110 16.80 -15.46 13.77
CA LEU A 110 16.13 -15.11 12.51
C LEU A 110 14.70 -14.57 12.73
N GLY A 111 14.03 -14.99 13.81
CA GLY A 111 12.65 -14.63 14.12
C GLY A 111 12.37 -13.12 14.06
N PRO A 112 13.18 -12.25 14.68
CA PRO A 112 12.99 -10.80 14.62
C PRO A 112 13.06 -10.21 13.20
N GLY A 113 13.96 -10.70 12.35
CA GLY A 113 14.10 -10.20 10.97
C GLY A 113 12.90 -10.57 10.09
N VAL A 114 12.42 -11.81 10.23
CA VAL A 114 11.20 -12.28 9.53
C VAL A 114 9.97 -11.51 10.01
N ALA A 115 9.85 -11.26 11.31
CA ALA A 115 8.75 -10.49 11.88
C ALA A 115 8.68 -9.07 11.29
N ILE A 116 9.80 -8.35 11.24
CA ILE A 116 9.85 -7.00 10.66
C ILE A 116 9.43 -7.02 9.18
N ALA A 117 9.92 -7.99 8.40
CA ALA A 117 9.60 -8.11 6.97
C ALA A 117 8.09 -8.29 6.71
N LEU A 118 7.45 -9.19 7.45
CA LEU A 118 6.05 -9.53 7.25
C LEU A 118 5.11 -8.47 7.84
N ILE A 119 5.41 -7.96 9.05
CA ILE A 119 4.56 -6.97 9.72
C ILE A 119 4.59 -5.63 8.96
N SER A 120 5.75 -5.20 8.45
CA SER A 120 5.83 -3.97 7.66
C SER A 120 5.01 -4.04 6.36
N THR A 121 5.06 -5.18 5.67
CA THR A 121 4.24 -5.42 4.47
C THR A 121 2.75 -5.44 4.81
N LEU A 122 2.37 -6.11 5.91
CA LEU A 122 0.99 -6.15 6.38
C LEU A 122 0.46 -4.74 6.70
N TYR A 123 1.24 -3.93 7.42
CA TYR A 123 0.88 -2.56 7.75
C TYR A 123 0.75 -1.65 6.52
N ALA A 124 1.65 -1.80 5.55
CA ALA A 124 1.57 -1.08 4.28
C ALA A 124 0.31 -1.43 3.49
N LEU A 125 -0.02 -2.73 3.41
CA LEU A 125 -1.23 -3.21 2.73
C LEU A 125 -2.50 -2.72 3.42
N ILE A 126 -2.58 -2.80 4.74
CA ILE A 126 -3.72 -2.29 5.49
C ILE A 126 -3.89 -0.78 5.25
N LEU A 127 -2.81 0.00 5.31
CA LEU A 127 -2.88 1.44 5.09
C LEU A 127 -3.29 1.79 3.64
N SER A 128 -2.70 1.13 2.65
CA SER A 128 -2.94 1.36 1.23
C SER A 128 -4.31 0.87 0.76
N GLU A 129 -4.67 -0.37 1.07
CA GLU A 129 -5.87 -1.04 0.56
C GLU A 129 -7.10 -0.84 1.43
N LEU A 130 -6.95 -0.86 2.75
CA LEU A 130 -8.10 -0.81 3.64
C LEU A 130 -8.53 0.63 3.95
N ILE A 131 -7.60 1.59 3.93
CA ILE A 131 -7.87 2.99 4.31
C ILE A 131 -7.88 3.91 3.09
N LEU A 132 -6.80 3.94 2.30
CA LEU A 132 -6.64 4.92 1.21
C LEU A 132 -7.52 4.62 -0.01
N ALA A 133 -7.67 3.35 -0.41
CA ALA A 133 -8.53 2.93 -1.54
C ALA A 133 -10.01 3.35 -1.40
N PRO A 134 -10.72 3.03 -0.30
CA PRO A 134 -12.12 3.41 -0.18
C PRO A 134 -12.29 4.92 -0.07
N LEU A 135 -11.25 5.64 0.38
CA LEU A 135 -11.25 7.09 0.51
C LEU A 135 -11.15 7.78 -0.85
N SER A 136 -10.27 7.31 -1.75
CA SER A 136 -10.19 7.82 -3.13
C SER A 136 -11.45 7.51 -3.95
N ASN A 137 -11.99 6.29 -3.82
CA ASN A 137 -13.16 5.86 -4.59
C ASN A 137 -14.43 6.64 -4.22
N ARG A 138 -14.57 7.05 -2.95
CA ARG A 138 -15.71 7.88 -2.51
C ARG A 138 -15.76 9.23 -3.19
N LEU A 139 -14.61 9.88 -3.34
CA LEU A 139 -14.49 11.14 -4.05
C LEU A 139 -14.81 10.93 -5.53
N GLN A 140 -14.20 9.93 -6.19
CA GLN A 140 -14.46 9.66 -7.60
C GLN A 140 -15.94 9.42 -7.92
N CYS A 141 -16.65 8.63 -7.11
CA CYS A 141 -18.08 8.38 -7.33
C CYS A 141 -18.95 9.63 -7.17
N HIS A 142 -18.59 10.59 -6.30
CA HIS A 142 -19.36 11.83 -6.13
C HIS A 142 -19.17 12.81 -7.30
N PHE A 143 -18.02 12.75 -7.98
CA PHE A 143 -17.69 13.65 -9.09
C PHE A 143 -17.84 13.00 -10.47
N ALA A 144 -18.21 11.71 -10.54
CA ALA A 144 -18.59 11.01 -11.76
C ALA A 144 -20.00 11.44 -12.23
N SER A 145 -20.10 12.67 -12.74
CA SER A 145 -21.29 13.15 -13.48
C SER A 145 -21.39 12.40 -14.83
N PRO A 146 -22.59 12.24 -15.44
CA PRO A 146 -22.72 11.66 -16.76
C PRO A 146 -21.84 12.43 -17.75
N ARG A 147 -20.98 11.69 -18.47
CA ARG A 147 -20.12 12.21 -19.53
C ARG A 147 -20.96 12.93 -20.58
N ASN A 148 -20.70 14.22 -20.81
CA ASN A 148 -21.02 14.86 -22.08
C ASN A 148 -19.78 14.68 -22.96
N ASP A 149 -19.89 13.94 -24.07
CA ASP A 149 -18.76 13.53 -24.93
C ASP A 149 -18.02 14.71 -25.60
N ASN A 150 -18.46 15.95 -25.34
CA ASN A 150 -17.86 17.18 -25.86
C ASN A 150 -16.86 17.84 -24.90
N ASP A 151 -16.75 17.35 -23.66
CA ASP A 151 -15.78 17.86 -22.69
C ASP A 151 -14.46 17.10 -22.87
N VAL A 152 -13.53 17.69 -23.63
CA VAL A 152 -12.11 17.28 -23.62
C VAL A 152 -11.53 17.66 -22.26
N ASP A 153 -11.87 16.84 -21.26
CA ASP A 153 -11.47 17.01 -19.88
C ASP A 153 -9.97 16.75 -19.77
N SER A 154 -9.21 17.82 -19.53
CA SER A 154 -7.82 17.83 -19.08
C SER A 154 -7.70 17.35 -17.63
N SER A 155 -8.54 16.42 -17.21
CA SER A 155 -8.29 15.59 -16.05
C SER A 155 -7.11 14.72 -16.41
N PRO A 156 -5.93 14.89 -15.78
CA PRO A 156 -4.92 13.86 -15.90
C PRO A 156 -5.60 12.62 -15.34
N LYS A 157 -5.84 11.63 -16.21
CA LYS A 157 -6.33 10.32 -15.82
C LYS A 157 -5.46 9.86 -14.65
N GLY A 158 -5.92 10.10 -13.43
CA GLY A 158 -5.32 9.50 -12.25
C GLY A 158 -5.34 8.01 -12.57
N PRO A 159 -4.19 7.32 -12.51
CA PRO A 159 -4.07 5.97 -13.06
C PRO A 159 -5.01 5.02 -12.32
N LEU A 160 -6.24 4.94 -12.81
CA LEU A 160 -7.27 3.97 -12.45
C LEU A 160 -7.30 2.87 -13.51
N GLU A 161 -6.12 2.50 -14.03
CA GLU A 161 -5.94 1.30 -14.85
C GLU A 161 -4.45 0.92 -14.85
N ALA A 162 -3.97 0.40 -13.73
CA ALA A 162 -2.81 -0.51 -13.67
C ALA A 162 -2.77 -1.33 -12.36
N ALA A 163 -3.92 -1.72 -11.81
CA ALA A 163 -3.99 -3.02 -11.15
C ALA A 163 -4.48 -3.98 -12.24
N THR A 164 -3.69 -4.36 -13.23
CA THR A 164 -2.51 -5.22 -13.14
C THR A 164 -1.65 -5.05 -14.40
N PRO A 165 -0.36 -4.71 -14.27
CA PRO A 165 0.63 -5.60 -14.89
C PRO A 165 1.89 -5.79 -14.03
N SER A 166 1.97 -5.29 -12.80
CA SER A 166 3.14 -5.53 -11.95
C SER A 166 3.26 -7.00 -11.56
N VAL A 167 2.20 -7.64 -11.04
CA VAL A 167 2.25 -9.07 -10.64
C VAL A 167 2.31 -10.00 -11.86
N SER A 168 1.60 -9.69 -12.95
CA SER A 168 1.61 -10.53 -14.17
C SER A 168 2.96 -10.46 -14.89
N ILE A 169 3.58 -9.28 -15.00
CA ILE A 169 4.94 -9.13 -15.56
C ILE A 169 5.99 -9.68 -14.59
N PHE A 170 5.79 -9.55 -13.27
CA PHE A 170 6.69 -10.16 -12.28
C PHE A 170 6.61 -11.69 -12.31
N LEU A 171 5.42 -12.29 -12.44
CA LEU A 171 5.25 -13.73 -12.64
C LEU A 171 5.83 -14.19 -13.99
N LEU A 172 5.61 -13.44 -15.06
CA LEU A 172 6.12 -13.78 -16.40
C LEU A 172 7.66 -13.67 -16.47
N SER A 173 8.25 -12.65 -15.81
CA SER A 173 9.71 -12.51 -15.71
C SER A 173 10.32 -13.57 -14.79
N THR A 174 9.68 -13.89 -13.66
CA THR A 174 10.16 -14.93 -12.74
C THR A 174 10.09 -16.32 -13.38
N LEU A 175 9.02 -16.64 -14.14
CA LEU A 175 8.95 -17.87 -14.94
C LEU A 175 10.01 -17.91 -16.04
N GLY A 176 10.25 -16.77 -16.72
CA GLY A 176 11.28 -16.66 -17.75
C GLY A 176 12.68 -16.94 -17.21
N SER A 177 13.03 -16.43 -16.04
CA SER A 177 14.32 -16.69 -15.39
C SER A 177 14.49 -18.15 -14.96
N LEU A 178 13.42 -18.81 -14.49
CA LEU A 178 13.45 -20.24 -14.12
C LEU A 178 13.62 -21.15 -15.34
N LEU A 179 12.97 -20.81 -16.45
CA LEU A 179 13.10 -21.56 -17.72
C LEU A 179 14.51 -21.41 -18.30
N MET A 180 15.10 -20.21 -18.21
CA MET A 180 16.50 -19.99 -18.62
C MET A 180 17.48 -20.81 -17.77
N LEU A 181 17.27 -20.86 -16.45
CA LEU A 181 18.09 -21.67 -15.55
C LEU A 181 17.97 -23.18 -15.85
N PHE A 182 16.76 -23.65 -16.16
CA PHE A 182 16.53 -25.04 -16.55
C PHE A 182 17.25 -25.42 -17.85
N ILE A 183 17.19 -24.56 -18.87
CA ILE A 183 17.92 -24.77 -20.14
C ILE A 183 19.43 -24.82 -19.90
N ILE A 184 19.96 -23.91 -19.08
CA ILE A 184 21.40 -23.89 -18.75
C ILE A 184 21.81 -25.20 -18.06
N LEU A 185 21.02 -25.70 -17.11
CA LEU A 185 21.30 -26.97 -16.43
C LEU A 185 21.22 -28.18 -17.36
N THR A 186 20.28 -28.21 -18.31
CA THR A 186 20.19 -29.29 -19.33
C THR A 186 21.33 -29.25 -20.35
N VAL A 187 21.90 -28.08 -20.66
CA VAL A 187 23.04 -27.97 -21.58
C VAL A 187 24.37 -28.35 -20.92
N ILE A 188 24.50 -28.16 -19.60
CA ILE A 188 25.73 -28.42 -18.85
C ILE A 188 25.89 -29.90 -18.45
N ASN A 189 24.80 -30.67 -18.40
CA ASN A 189 24.79 -32.08 -18.02
C ASN A 189 24.51 -33.02 -19.20
#